data_AF-A0A3D9N6D0-F1
#
_entry.id   AF-A0A3D9N6D0-F1
#
_cell.length_a   1.000
_cell.length_b   1.000
_cell.length_c   1.000
_cell.angle_alpha   90.00
_cell.angle_beta   90.00
_cell.angle_gamma   90.00
#
_symmetry.space_group_name_H-M   'P 1'
#
loop_
_entity.id
_entity.type
_entity.pdbx_description
1 polymer ?
#
loop_
_entity_poly.entity_id
_entity_poly.type
_entity_poly.pdbx_seq_one_letter_code
_entity_poly.pdbx_strand_id
1 'polypeptide(L)'
;MKKKLILLSLIFLTAFSCGDEVQFNTPAFQGDRENELWRAKAFSASIDAFGFLTITGINNSETVKLIVPSVIESAFVVGDIDIVEAQYSDGFGATYSTTNKPDESVSIYPELGEIIIEEIDVVNRTFTGTYRFLAFDASGLNSVGFTNGIFYKVPLISGEFPTNPITCIDVEIVSDVALLAFENTFSSDLEFVNSAAYLAACSAYSEALINQRVYCGDTDGALQDIIDSLADCQISCEIATANVVEANSQYTTATIGNYNEKCAQFILYLQEQIEICGDADGSIQLQIDNLDCGDADGDGVPDAYEDFNSNGDLEDDDTDNDGIPNYLDNDDDGDGILTQYEAKDADGNPIDTDGDGDVDYLDNDDDGDTILTINENADPNGDGNPDDAVDTDGDGVPDYLQA
;
A
#
# COMPACT_ATOMS: atom_id res chain seq x y z
N MET A 1 31.09 -52.53 -91.38
CA MET A 1 29.85 -53.12 -91.93
C MET A 1 28.72 -52.94 -90.93
N LYS A 2 27.57 -52.48 -91.44
CA LYS A 2 26.19 -52.68 -90.96
C LYS A 2 25.78 -52.19 -89.55
N LYS A 3 24.98 -51.13 -89.59
CA LYS A 3 23.86 -50.75 -88.70
C LYS A 3 23.18 -51.94 -88.01
N LYS A 4 22.80 -51.74 -86.73
CA LYS A 4 21.44 -51.98 -86.24
C LYS A 4 21.07 -50.92 -85.19
N LEU A 5 19.84 -50.45 -85.32
CA LEU A 5 19.12 -49.42 -84.58
C LEU A 5 18.04 -50.14 -83.72
N ILE A 6 17.41 -49.40 -82.77
CA ILE A 6 16.15 -49.69 -82.02
C ILE A 6 16.38 -50.33 -80.64
N LEU A 7 15.80 -49.96 -79.48
CA LEU A 7 14.97 -48.84 -78.95
C LEU A 7 14.63 -49.21 -77.47
N LEU A 8 14.27 -48.21 -76.64
CA LEU A 8 13.54 -48.30 -75.33
C LEU A 8 14.34 -48.82 -74.13
N SER A 9 14.33 -48.26 -72.91
CA SER A 9 13.25 -47.60 -72.16
C SER A 9 13.85 -46.75 -71.02
N LEU A 10 13.21 -45.62 -70.73
CA LEU A 10 13.32 -44.82 -69.50
C LEU A 10 13.20 -45.71 -68.24
N ILE A 11 13.91 -45.33 -67.18
CA ILE A 11 13.39 -45.04 -65.81
C ILE A 11 14.49 -44.24 -65.10
N PHE A 12 14.26 -42.93 -65.02
CA PHE A 12 14.96 -42.00 -64.13
C PHE A 12 14.06 -41.91 -62.90
N LEU A 13 14.36 -42.66 -61.84
CA LEU A 13 13.57 -42.63 -60.61
C LEU A 13 14.10 -41.49 -59.73
N THR A 14 13.49 -40.33 -59.91
CA THR A 14 13.54 -39.20 -59.00
C THR A 14 12.91 -39.58 -57.67
N ALA A 15 13.71 -39.73 -56.62
CA ALA A 15 13.25 -39.55 -55.25
C ALA A 15 13.43 -38.06 -54.90
N PHE A 16 12.57 -37.22 -55.45
CA PHE A 16 12.30 -35.92 -54.84
C PHE A 16 11.41 -36.23 -53.63
N SER A 17 12.03 -36.16 -52.44
CA SER A 17 11.31 -35.85 -51.22
C SER A 17 10.63 -34.50 -51.45
N CYS A 18 9.31 -34.51 -51.55
CA CYS A 18 8.53 -33.28 -51.33
C CYS A 18 8.65 -32.98 -49.83
N GLY A 19 9.72 -32.26 -49.47
CA GLY A 19 9.56 -31.28 -48.42
C GLY A 19 8.67 -30.20 -49.02
N ASP A 20 7.44 -30.07 -48.51
CA ASP A 20 6.66 -28.86 -48.73
C ASP A 20 7.37 -27.72 -47.98
N GLU A 21 8.45 -27.22 -48.58
CA GLU A 21 8.98 -25.91 -48.26
C GLU A 21 7.88 -24.91 -48.61
N VAL A 22 7.31 -24.29 -47.58
CA VAL A 22 6.48 -23.09 -47.68
C VAL A 22 7.39 -21.95 -48.18
N GLN A 23 7.76 -22.01 -49.45
CA GLN A 23 8.51 -20.96 -50.12
C GLN A 23 7.50 -20.09 -50.88
N PHE A 24 7.45 -18.81 -50.47
CA PHE A 24 6.79 -17.66 -51.11
C PHE A 24 5.31 -17.35 -50.75
N ASN A 25 5.11 -16.87 -49.53
CA ASN A 25 4.35 -15.63 -49.28
C ASN A 25 4.80 -15.03 -47.93
N THR A 26 5.58 -13.96 -47.96
CA THR A 26 6.21 -13.35 -46.79
C THR A 26 5.80 -11.88 -46.76
N PRO A 27 4.97 -11.37 -45.83
CA PRO A 27 4.37 -11.93 -44.59
C PRO A 27 3.14 -12.84 -44.78
N ALA A 28 2.69 -13.52 -43.70
CA ALA A 28 1.51 -14.39 -43.71
C ALA A 28 0.81 -14.50 -42.34
N PHE A 29 -0.49 -14.80 -42.36
CA PHE A 29 -1.26 -15.28 -41.21
C PHE A 29 -2.20 -16.38 -41.72
N GLN A 30 -2.06 -17.61 -41.20
CA GLN A 30 -2.83 -18.78 -41.66
C GLN A 30 -2.88 -19.88 -40.59
N GLY A 31 -3.81 -20.82 -40.73
CA GLY A 31 -3.89 -22.04 -39.91
C GLY A 31 -4.94 -22.99 -40.49
N ASP A 32 -5.00 -24.21 -39.98
CA ASP A 32 -5.98 -25.22 -40.39
C ASP A 32 -7.22 -25.12 -39.49
N ARG A 33 -8.33 -24.67 -40.07
CA ARG A 33 -9.65 -24.63 -39.42
C ARG A 33 -10.43 -25.85 -39.85
N GLU A 34 -10.74 -26.75 -38.92
CA GLU A 34 -11.49 -27.99 -39.21
C GLU A 34 -10.88 -28.86 -40.33
N ASN A 35 -9.54 -28.89 -40.42
CA ASN A 35 -8.74 -29.55 -41.47
C ASN A 35 -8.77 -28.87 -42.84
N GLU A 36 -9.32 -27.66 -42.95
CA GLU A 36 -9.22 -26.82 -44.15
C GLU A 36 -8.28 -25.65 -43.92
N LEU A 37 -7.43 -25.36 -44.91
CA LEU A 37 -6.51 -24.24 -44.83
C LEU A 37 -7.27 -22.91 -44.81
N TRP A 38 -7.17 -22.20 -43.69
CA TRP A 38 -7.64 -20.84 -43.52
C TRP A 38 -6.46 -19.87 -43.67
N ARG A 39 -6.57 -18.91 -44.58
CA ARG A 39 -5.52 -17.92 -44.84
C ARG A 39 -6.09 -16.50 -44.82
N ALA A 40 -5.52 -15.65 -43.96
CA ALA A 40 -5.88 -14.26 -43.90
C ALA A 40 -5.49 -13.51 -45.19
N LYS A 41 -6.38 -12.62 -45.64
CA LYS A 41 -6.15 -11.66 -46.72
C LYS A 41 -5.59 -10.33 -46.22
N ALA A 42 -5.85 -10.00 -44.96
CA ALA A 42 -5.29 -8.86 -44.26
C ALA A 42 -4.92 -9.30 -42.83
N PHE A 43 -3.86 -8.73 -42.27
CA PHE A 43 -3.43 -9.05 -40.92
C PHE A 43 -2.66 -7.85 -40.33
N SER A 44 -2.73 -7.72 -39.02
CA SER A 44 -2.13 -6.61 -38.29
C SER A 44 -1.97 -6.94 -36.81
N ALA A 45 -1.03 -6.29 -36.16
CA ALA A 45 -0.90 -6.27 -34.72
C ALA A 45 -1.21 -4.88 -34.14
N SER A 46 -1.73 -4.84 -32.92
CA SER A 46 -1.90 -3.63 -32.14
C SER A 46 -1.51 -3.87 -30.68
N ILE A 47 -0.89 -2.86 -30.07
CA ILE A 47 -0.61 -2.84 -28.62
C ILE A 47 -1.51 -1.77 -28.01
N ASP A 48 -2.21 -2.11 -26.93
CA ASP A 48 -3.07 -1.17 -26.22
C ASP A 48 -2.32 -0.39 -25.12
N ALA A 49 -3.05 0.39 -24.32
CA ALA A 49 -2.47 1.21 -23.25
C ALA A 49 -1.92 0.37 -22.07
N PHE A 50 -2.39 -0.85 -21.90
CA PHE A 50 -1.91 -1.80 -20.90
C PHE A 50 -0.74 -2.66 -21.44
N GLY A 51 -0.33 -2.44 -22.69
CA GLY A 51 0.73 -3.20 -23.32
C GLY A 51 0.28 -4.58 -23.84
N PHE A 52 -1.03 -4.83 -23.92
CA PHE A 52 -1.55 -6.11 -24.41
C PHE A 52 -1.42 -6.17 -25.92
N LEU A 53 -0.89 -7.27 -26.43
CA LEU A 53 -0.71 -7.49 -27.85
C LEU A 53 -1.95 -8.19 -28.41
N THR A 54 -2.59 -7.57 -29.39
CA THR A 54 -3.60 -8.20 -30.23
C THR A 54 -3.06 -8.43 -31.64
N ILE A 55 -2.96 -9.68 -32.07
CA ILE A 55 -2.64 -10.06 -33.45
C ILE A 55 -3.93 -10.48 -34.15
N THR A 56 -4.28 -9.80 -35.24
CA THR A 56 -5.51 -10.02 -35.98
C THR A 56 -5.23 -10.52 -37.40
N GLY A 57 -5.92 -11.57 -37.81
CA GLY A 57 -6.01 -12.04 -39.20
C GLY A 57 -7.44 -11.92 -39.71
N ILE A 58 -7.64 -11.44 -40.93
CA ILE A 58 -8.95 -11.22 -41.56
C ILE A 58 -9.00 -11.92 -42.91
N ASN A 59 -10.03 -12.74 -43.16
CA ASN A 59 -10.32 -13.34 -44.46
C ASN A 59 -11.75 -13.00 -44.89
N ASN A 60 -11.90 -12.05 -45.82
CA ASN A 60 -13.19 -11.47 -46.19
C ASN A 60 -13.91 -10.88 -44.97
N SER A 61 -14.94 -11.56 -44.47
CA SER A 61 -15.72 -11.17 -43.30
C SER A 61 -15.39 -11.99 -42.05
N GLU A 62 -14.51 -12.99 -42.15
CA GLU A 62 -14.07 -13.81 -41.01
C GLU A 62 -12.84 -13.20 -40.35
N THR A 63 -12.73 -13.31 -39.04
CA THR A 63 -11.64 -12.74 -38.24
C THR A 63 -11.10 -13.76 -37.24
N VAL A 64 -9.78 -13.84 -37.10
CA VAL A 64 -9.09 -14.50 -35.99
C VAL A 64 -8.34 -13.41 -35.21
N LYS A 65 -8.51 -13.36 -33.89
CA LYS A 65 -7.74 -12.49 -32.98
C LYS A 65 -7.02 -13.34 -31.95
N LEU A 66 -5.77 -13.00 -31.70
CA LEU A 66 -4.93 -13.60 -30.68
C LEU A 66 -4.52 -12.48 -29.73
N ILE A 67 -4.89 -12.58 -28.46
CA ILE A 67 -4.69 -11.55 -27.44
C ILE A 67 -3.79 -12.15 -26.37
N VAL A 68 -2.67 -11.49 -26.09
CA VAL A 68 -1.77 -11.85 -25.00
C VAL A 68 -1.46 -10.63 -24.12
N PRO A 69 -1.30 -10.82 -22.80
CA PRO A 69 -1.18 -9.71 -21.85
C PRO A 69 0.19 -9.04 -21.82
N SER A 70 1.15 -9.54 -22.61
CA SER A 70 2.52 -9.00 -22.61
C SER A 70 3.22 -9.17 -23.95
N VAL A 71 4.01 -8.17 -24.33
CA VAL A 71 4.81 -8.14 -25.57
C VAL A 71 6.18 -8.77 -25.30
N ILE A 72 6.21 -10.09 -25.13
CA ILE A 72 7.42 -10.88 -24.88
C ILE A 72 7.47 -12.13 -25.76
N GLU A 73 8.66 -12.61 -26.04
CA GLU A 73 8.88 -13.91 -26.70
C GLU A 73 8.62 -15.02 -25.68
N SER A 74 7.43 -15.62 -25.75
CA SER A 74 6.97 -16.64 -24.82
C SER A 74 5.83 -17.47 -25.41
N ALA A 75 5.52 -18.59 -24.74
CA ALA A 75 4.31 -19.35 -24.96
C ALA A 75 3.26 -18.92 -23.94
N PHE A 76 2.08 -18.57 -24.44
CA PHE A 76 0.91 -18.19 -23.66
C PHE A 76 -0.16 -19.25 -23.83
N VAL A 77 -0.66 -19.78 -22.71
CA VAL A 77 -1.72 -20.80 -22.71
C VAL A 77 -3.07 -20.09 -22.79
N VAL A 78 -3.90 -20.43 -23.78
CA VAL A 78 -5.27 -19.89 -23.91
C VAL A 78 -6.29 -20.84 -23.31
N GLY A 79 -7.35 -20.28 -22.73
CA GLY A 79 -8.46 -21.02 -22.12
C GLY A 79 -8.22 -21.47 -20.69
N ASP A 80 -7.06 -21.15 -20.12
CA ASP A 80 -6.74 -21.33 -18.70
C ASP A 80 -7.07 -20.06 -17.87
N ILE A 81 -6.89 -18.88 -18.49
CA ILE A 81 -7.13 -17.57 -17.91
C ILE A 81 -7.82 -16.65 -18.93
N ASP A 82 -8.67 -15.74 -18.46
CA ASP A 82 -9.55 -14.94 -19.32
C ASP A 82 -8.84 -13.82 -20.11
N ILE A 83 -7.58 -13.54 -19.79
CA ILE A 83 -6.78 -12.45 -20.39
C ILE A 83 -5.91 -12.90 -21.56
N VAL A 84 -5.66 -14.21 -21.68
CA VAL A 84 -5.00 -14.81 -22.86
C VAL A 84 -6.10 -15.44 -23.71
N GLU A 85 -6.49 -14.73 -24.76
CA GLU A 85 -7.68 -15.08 -25.54
C GLU A 85 -7.32 -15.35 -27.00
N ALA A 86 -7.85 -16.44 -27.55
CA ALA A 86 -8.00 -16.59 -28.98
C ALA A 86 -9.49 -16.53 -29.35
N GLN A 87 -9.81 -15.63 -30.28
CA GLN A 87 -11.16 -15.39 -30.75
C GLN A 87 -11.27 -15.66 -32.25
N TYR A 88 -12.36 -16.31 -32.64
CA TYR A 88 -12.78 -16.43 -34.02
C TYR A 88 -14.16 -15.79 -34.22
N SER A 89 -14.34 -15.03 -35.29
CA SER A 89 -15.64 -14.48 -35.69
C SER A 89 -15.91 -14.84 -37.14
N ASP A 90 -17.09 -15.38 -37.41
CA ASP A 90 -17.48 -15.74 -38.78
C ASP A 90 -18.09 -14.56 -39.55
N GLY A 91 -18.35 -14.75 -40.84
CA GLY A 91 -18.96 -13.73 -41.70
C GLY A 91 -20.45 -13.48 -41.46
N PHE A 92 -21.10 -14.21 -40.55
CA PHE A 92 -22.51 -14.10 -40.20
C PHE A 92 -22.73 -13.49 -38.80
N GLY A 93 -21.65 -13.16 -38.09
CA GLY A 93 -21.67 -12.51 -36.79
C GLY A 93 -21.60 -13.47 -35.60
N ALA A 94 -21.39 -14.78 -35.81
CA ALA A 94 -21.12 -15.71 -34.72
C ALA A 94 -19.68 -15.53 -34.22
N THR A 95 -19.52 -15.52 -32.90
CA THR A 95 -18.23 -15.32 -32.22
C THR A 95 -17.92 -16.50 -31.31
N TYR A 96 -16.68 -16.94 -31.35
CA TYR A 96 -16.12 -18.03 -30.57
C TYR A 96 -14.91 -17.50 -29.81
N SER A 97 -14.79 -17.84 -28.54
CA SER A 97 -13.67 -17.44 -27.70
C SER A 97 -13.17 -18.61 -26.86
N THR A 98 -11.87 -18.63 -26.57
CA THR A 98 -11.27 -19.54 -25.59
C THR A 98 -11.66 -19.20 -24.15
N THR A 99 -12.20 -18.02 -23.87
CA THR A 99 -12.70 -17.65 -22.53
C THR A 99 -14.11 -18.18 -22.27
N ASN A 100 -14.84 -18.59 -23.32
CA ASN A 100 -16.11 -19.27 -23.16
C ASN A 100 -15.88 -20.71 -22.69
N LYS A 101 -16.37 -21.04 -21.50
CA LYS A 101 -16.29 -22.41 -20.96
C LYS A 101 -17.19 -23.36 -21.77
N PRO A 102 -16.72 -24.57 -22.12
CA PRO A 102 -17.57 -25.57 -22.74
C PRO A 102 -18.71 -25.96 -21.80
N ASP A 103 -19.86 -26.28 -22.38
CA ASP A 103 -20.93 -26.93 -21.63
C ASP A 103 -20.44 -28.32 -21.16
N GLU A 104 -20.78 -28.69 -19.92
CA GLU A 104 -20.36 -29.96 -19.32
C GLU A 104 -20.80 -31.19 -20.14
N SER A 105 -21.88 -31.07 -20.92
CA SER A 105 -22.35 -32.12 -21.83
C SER A 105 -21.50 -32.28 -23.09
N VAL A 106 -20.70 -31.27 -23.44
CA VAL A 106 -19.77 -31.27 -24.58
C VAL A 106 -18.37 -31.65 -24.12
N SER A 107 -17.85 -30.98 -23.10
CA SER A 107 -16.55 -31.30 -22.52
C SER A 107 -16.45 -30.85 -21.07
N ILE A 108 -15.89 -31.72 -20.23
CA ILE A 108 -15.57 -31.39 -18.82
C ILE A 108 -14.22 -30.67 -18.73
N TYR A 109 -13.31 -30.93 -19.69
CA TYR A 109 -11.99 -30.31 -19.76
C TYR A 109 -11.73 -29.90 -21.21
N PRO A 110 -11.86 -28.61 -21.57
CA PRO A 110 -11.46 -28.16 -22.89
C PRO A 110 -9.97 -28.42 -23.11
N GLU A 111 -9.58 -28.73 -24.34
CA GLU A 111 -8.17 -28.77 -24.70
C GLU A 111 -7.62 -27.34 -24.68
N LEU A 112 -6.62 -27.10 -23.82
CA LEU A 112 -5.92 -25.81 -23.79
C LEU A 112 -5.22 -25.56 -25.12
N GLY A 113 -5.31 -24.32 -25.58
CA GLY A 113 -4.57 -23.84 -26.73
C GLY A 113 -3.29 -23.13 -26.31
N GLU A 114 -2.51 -22.72 -27.30
CA GLU A 114 -1.27 -21.98 -27.12
C GLU A 114 -1.16 -20.88 -28.18
N ILE A 115 -0.70 -19.70 -27.76
CA ILE A 115 -0.20 -18.63 -28.62
C ILE A 115 1.28 -18.51 -28.31
N ILE A 116 2.16 -18.70 -29.29
CA ILE A 116 3.61 -18.63 -29.10
C ILE A 116 4.14 -17.46 -29.91
N ILE A 117 4.76 -16.50 -29.24
CA ILE A 117 5.52 -15.43 -29.88
C ILE A 117 6.99 -15.89 -29.94
N GLU A 118 7.50 -16.12 -31.14
CA GLU A 118 8.85 -16.64 -31.37
C GLU A 118 9.86 -15.54 -31.68
N GLU A 119 9.42 -14.44 -32.30
CA GLU A 119 10.29 -13.31 -32.66
C GLU A 119 9.51 -12.00 -32.61
N ILE A 120 10.11 -11.02 -31.92
CA ILE A 120 9.68 -9.62 -31.93
C ILE A 120 10.74 -8.76 -32.64
N ASP A 121 10.48 -8.41 -33.90
CA ASP A 121 11.35 -7.52 -34.65
C ASP A 121 10.96 -6.06 -34.39
N VAL A 122 11.59 -5.46 -33.38
CA VAL A 122 11.34 -4.06 -32.97
C VAL A 122 11.73 -3.07 -34.08
N VAL A 123 12.73 -3.39 -34.90
CA VAL A 123 13.23 -2.51 -35.98
C VAL A 123 12.23 -2.45 -37.14
N ASN A 124 11.75 -3.61 -37.58
CA ASN A 124 10.75 -3.70 -38.65
C ASN A 124 9.30 -3.63 -38.13
N ARG A 125 9.13 -3.57 -36.80
CA ARG A 125 7.84 -3.53 -36.09
C ARG A 125 6.94 -4.72 -36.46
N THR A 126 7.47 -5.95 -36.42
CA THR A 126 6.73 -7.16 -36.80
C THR A 126 6.81 -8.28 -35.77
N PHE A 127 5.79 -9.13 -35.74
CA PHE A 127 5.70 -10.32 -34.90
C PHE A 127 5.70 -11.60 -35.73
N THR A 128 6.39 -12.63 -35.25
CA THR A 128 6.38 -13.99 -35.80
C THR A 128 6.13 -15.01 -34.70
N GLY A 129 5.37 -16.05 -35.03
CA GLY A 129 5.08 -17.13 -34.11
C GLY A 129 4.00 -18.08 -34.60
N THR A 130 3.47 -18.86 -33.66
CA THR A 130 2.52 -19.94 -33.93
C THR A 130 1.31 -19.87 -33.00
N TYR A 131 0.22 -20.53 -33.38
CA TYR A 131 -0.96 -20.64 -32.54
C TYR A 131 -1.74 -21.94 -32.78
N ARG A 132 -2.40 -22.41 -31.73
CA ARG A 132 -3.42 -23.48 -31.78
C ARG A 132 -4.45 -23.18 -30.71
N PHE A 133 -5.74 -23.32 -31.00
CA PHE A 133 -6.76 -23.16 -29.98
C PHE A 133 -8.05 -23.91 -30.35
N LEU A 134 -8.87 -24.16 -29.33
CA LEU A 134 -10.27 -24.57 -29.45
C LEU A 134 -11.13 -23.53 -28.72
N ALA A 135 -11.96 -22.82 -29.47
CA ALA A 135 -12.79 -21.74 -28.95
C ALA A 135 -14.27 -22.13 -28.99
N PHE A 136 -15.05 -21.73 -27.99
CA PHE A 136 -16.48 -22.03 -27.89
C PHE A 136 -17.32 -20.78 -28.11
N ASP A 137 -18.55 -20.94 -28.59
CA ASP A 137 -19.52 -19.86 -28.61
C ASP A 137 -20.03 -19.54 -27.18
N ALA A 138 -20.83 -18.50 -27.04
CA ALA A 138 -21.36 -18.09 -25.73
C ALA A 138 -22.25 -19.16 -25.05
N SER A 139 -22.71 -20.18 -25.80
CA SER A 139 -23.48 -21.28 -25.23
C SER A 139 -22.61 -22.42 -24.70
N GLY A 140 -21.32 -22.46 -25.07
CA GLY A 140 -20.42 -23.58 -24.77
C GLY A 140 -20.71 -24.84 -25.59
N LEU A 141 -21.73 -24.84 -26.47
CA LEU A 141 -22.18 -26.02 -27.21
C LEU A 141 -21.51 -26.19 -28.57
N ASN A 142 -21.14 -25.09 -29.21
CA ASN A 142 -20.47 -25.10 -30.51
C ASN A 142 -19.03 -24.63 -30.35
N SER A 143 -18.12 -25.24 -31.11
CA SER A 143 -16.70 -24.89 -31.08
C SER A 143 -16.11 -24.72 -32.47
N VAL A 144 -15.03 -23.96 -32.53
CA VAL A 144 -14.18 -23.81 -33.72
C VAL A 144 -12.73 -23.99 -33.28
N GLY A 145 -12.04 -24.91 -33.94
CA GLY A 145 -10.62 -25.21 -33.68
C GLY A 145 -9.72 -24.71 -34.80
N PHE A 146 -8.58 -24.16 -34.41
CA PHE A 146 -7.45 -23.87 -35.30
C PHE A 146 -6.23 -24.68 -34.88
N THR A 147 -5.61 -25.35 -35.84
CA THR A 147 -4.37 -26.12 -35.67
C THR A 147 -3.32 -25.66 -36.68
N ASN A 148 -2.04 -25.96 -36.43
CA ASN A 148 -0.93 -25.56 -37.31
C ASN A 148 -0.93 -24.06 -37.68
N GLY A 149 -1.39 -23.21 -36.76
CA GLY A 149 -1.50 -21.78 -36.98
C GLY A 149 -0.12 -21.12 -36.98
N ILE A 150 0.11 -20.22 -37.94
CA ILE A 150 1.34 -19.45 -38.10
C ILE A 150 0.99 -18.00 -38.41
N PHE A 151 1.63 -17.08 -37.70
CA PHE A 151 1.72 -15.68 -38.09
C PHE A 151 3.19 -15.34 -38.33
N TYR A 152 3.52 -14.82 -39.49
CA TYR A 152 4.90 -14.56 -39.91
C TYR A 152 5.03 -13.12 -40.37
N LYS A 153 5.85 -12.34 -39.67
CA LYS A 153 6.09 -10.91 -39.92
C LYS A 153 4.82 -10.06 -39.97
N VAL A 154 3.87 -10.29 -39.05
CA VAL A 154 2.65 -9.47 -38.94
C VAL A 154 3.02 -8.08 -38.42
N PRO A 155 2.67 -6.99 -39.13
CA PRO A 155 3.11 -5.65 -38.77
C PRO A 155 2.28 -5.03 -37.64
N LEU A 156 2.95 -4.34 -36.72
CA LEU A 156 2.34 -3.48 -35.70
C LEU A 156 1.85 -2.18 -36.35
N ILE A 157 0.54 -1.97 -36.37
CA ILE A 157 -0.08 -0.79 -37.01
C ILE A 157 -0.56 0.27 -36.00
N SER A 158 -0.63 -0.09 -34.71
CA SER A 158 -1.10 0.80 -33.64
C SER A 158 -0.45 0.41 -32.32
N GLY A 159 -0.12 1.40 -31.49
CA GLY A 159 0.61 1.20 -30.24
C GLY A 159 2.13 1.23 -30.42
N GLU A 160 2.85 1.17 -29.29
CA GLU A 160 4.30 1.18 -29.23
C GLU A 160 4.82 -0.01 -28.42
N PHE A 161 6.04 -0.46 -28.71
CA PHE A 161 6.69 -1.51 -27.95
C PHE A 161 6.97 -1.01 -26.52
N PRO A 162 6.51 -1.74 -25.48
CA PRO A 162 6.87 -1.42 -24.10
C PRO A 162 8.39 -1.47 -23.91
N THR A 163 8.97 -0.48 -23.24
CA THR A 163 10.40 -0.50 -22.88
C THR A 163 10.70 -1.52 -21.80
N ASN A 164 9.71 -1.79 -20.94
CA ASN A 164 9.74 -2.83 -19.93
C ASN A 164 8.38 -3.55 -19.96
N PRO A 165 8.23 -4.64 -20.72
CA PRO A 165 6.97 -5.36 -20.79
C PRO A 165 6.65 -5.99 -19.43
N ILE A 166 5.44 -5.74 -18.94
CA ILE A 166 4.95 -6.25 -17.67
C ILE A 166 4.39 -7.65 -17.89
N THR A 167 4.68 -8.57 -16.97
CA THR A 167 4.15 -9.93 -16.96
C THR A 167 3.32 -10.18 -15.70
N CYS A 168 2.56 -11.28 -15.69
CA CYS A 168 1.84 -11.71 -14.49
C CYS A 168 2.78 -11.87 -13.27
N ILE A 169 3.98 -12.43 -13.46
CA ILE A 169 4.97 -12.61 -12.38
C ILE A 169 5.41 -11.27 -11.80
N ASP A 170 5.57 -10.24 -12.65
CA ASP A 170 6.00 -8.92 -12.18
C ASP A 170 4.96 -8.29 -11.25
N VAL A 171 3.67 -8.40 -11.59
CA VAL A 171 2.58 -7.85 -10.77
C VAL A 171 2.26 -8.68 -9.54
N GLU A 172 2.49 -10.00 -9.57
CA GLU A 172 2.45 -10.87 -8.38
C GLU A 172 3.51 -10.46 -7.35
N ILE A 173 4.73 -10.15 -7.80
CA ILE A 173 5.78 -9.66 -6.88
C ILE A 173 5.38 -8.31 -6.28
N VAL A 174 4.77 -7.42 -7.07
CA VAL A 174 4.33 -6.11 -6.58
C VAL A 174 3.19 -6.25 -5.56
N SER A 175 2.23 -7.14 -5.78
CA SER A 175 1.14 -7.38 -4.83
C SER A 175 1.64 -8.02 -3.53
N ASP A 176 2.57 -8.97 -3.59
CA ASP A 176 3.19 -9.57 -2.40
C ASP A 176 3.94 -8.53 -1.55
N VAL A 177 4.72 -7.65 -2.20
CA VAL A 177 5.42 -6.56 -1.50
C VAL A 177 4.44 -5.57 -0.88
N ALA A 178 3.36 -5.23 -1.58
CA ALA A 178 2.34 -4.32 -1.07
C ALA A 178 1.53 -4.92 0.09
N LEU A 179 1.25 -6.23 0.06
CA LEU A 179 0.62 -6.95 1.17
C LEU A 179 1.49 -6.86 2.44
N LEU A 180 2.78 -7.13 2.33
CA LEU A 180 3.71 -7.02 3.47
C LEU A 180 3.75 -5.60 4.03
N ALA A 181 3.77 -4.59 3.15
CA ALA A 181 3.73 -3.20 3.59
C ALA A 181 2.42 -2.87 4.32
N PHE A 182 1.28 -3.39 3.84
CA PHE A 182 -0.02 -3.24 4.47
C PHE A 182 -0.08 -3.92 5.84
N GLU A 183 0.32 -5.18 5.95
CA GLU A 183 0.32 -5.94 7.21
C GLU A 183 1.20 -5.29 8.29
N ASN A 184 2.32 -4.69 7.91
CA ASN A 184 3.20 -3.98 8.84
C ASN A 184 2.53 -2.76 9.49
N THR A 185 1.47 -2.19 8.90
CA THR A 185 0.79 -1.01 9.48
C THR A 185 -0.07 -1.33 10.69
N PHE A 186 -0.42 -2.60 10.91
CA PHE A 186 -1.23 -3.07 12.04
C PHE A 186 -0.59 -4.27 12.74
N SER A 187 0.74 -4.34 12.74
CA SER A 187 1.49 -5.35 13.49
C SER A 187 1.22 -5.24 14.99
N SER A 188 1.21 -6.38 15.69
CA SER A 188 1.05 -6.44 17.15
C SER A 188 2.17 -5.79 17.95
N ASP A 189 3.31 -5.51 17.30
CA ASP A 189 4.45 -4.84 17.92
C ASP A 189 4.31 -3.30 17.92
N LEU A 190 3.27 -2.78 17.26
CA LEU A 190 2.97 -1.35 17.23
C LEU A 190 2.17 -0.94 18.46
N GLU A 191 2.60 0.16 19.07
CA GLU A 191 1.87 0.84 20.13
C GLU A 191 0.60 1.51 19.58
N PHE A 192 0.71 2.14 18.41
CA PHE A 192 -0.41 2.76 17.72
C PHE A 192 -0.48 2.35 16.26
N VAL A 193 -1.69 2.17 15.75
CA VAL A 193 -1.94 2.03 14.32
C VAL A 193 -2.21 3.41 13.74
N ASN A 194 -1.29 3.90 12.90
CA ASN A 194 -1.45 5.18 12.23
C ASN A 194 -2.41 5.07 11.04
N SER A 195 -3.55 5.75 11.10
CA SER A 195 -4.60 5.70 10.06
C SER A 195 -4.13 6.15 8.68
N ALA A 196 -3.28 7.18 8.60
CA ALA A 196 -2.75 7.67 7.32
C ALA A 196 -1.79 6.66 6.67
N ALA A 197 -0.92 6.04 7.46
CA ALA A 197 -0.02 4.99 6.98
C ALA A 197 -0.81 3.75 6.53
N TYR A 198 -1.82 3.35 7.31
CA TYR A 198 -2.73 2.25 6.96
C TYR A 198 -3.45 2.52 5.62
N LEU A 199 -4.06 3.70 5.46
CA LEU A 199 -4.74 4.10 4.23
C LEU A 199 -3.81 4.03 3.02
N ALA A 200 -2.60 4.58 3.14
CA ALA A 200 -1.62 4.60 2.07
C ALA A 200 -1.21 3.18 1.66
N ALA A 201 -0.90 2.32 2.63
CA ALA A 201 -0.47 0.95 2.36
C ALA A 201 -1.61 0.07 1.82
N CYS A 202 -2.81 0.18 2.39
CA CYS A 202 -4.00 -0.52 1.90
C CYS A 202 -4.35 -0.11 0.45
N SER A 203 -4.30 1.19 0.15
CA SER A 203 -4.58 1.70 -1.20
C SER A 203 -3.57 1.18 -2.21
N ALA A 204 -2.28 1.15 -1.84
CA ALA A 204 -1.22 0.59 -2.68
C ALA A 204 -1.41 -0.92 -2.91
N TYR A 205 -1.83 -1.66 -1.88
CA TYR A 205 -2.13 -3.09 -2.01
C TYR A 205 -3.35 -3.36 -2.89
N SER A 206 -4.43 -2.60 -2.72
CA SER A 206 -5.61 -2.67 -3.57
C SER A 206 -5.26 -2.38 -5.05
N GLU A 207 -4.46 -1.33 -5.31
CA GLU A 207 -3.99 -1.02 -6.67
C GLU A 207 -3.10 -2.14 -7.24
N ALA A 208 -2.22 -2.73 -6.42
CA ALA A 208 -1.39 -3.86 -6.83
C ALA A 208 -2.23 -5.09 -7.21
N LEU A 209 -3.27 -5.42 -6.44
CA LEU A 209 -4.20 -6.51 -6.75
C LEU A 209 -5.01 -6.24 -8.02
N ILE A 210 -5.44 -4.99 -8.23
CA ILE A 210 -6.12 -4.60 -9.47
C ILE A 210 -5.21 -4.84 -10.68
N ASN A 211 -3.93 -4.43 -10.58
CA ASN A 211 -2.95 -4.69 -11.61
C ASN A 211 -2.69 -6.20 -11.77
N GLN A 212 -2.57 -6.95 -10.67
CA GLN A 212 -2.43 -8.40 -10.72
C GLN A 212 -3.58 -9.04 -11.50
N ARG A 213 -4.82 -8.69 -11.20
CA ARG A 213 -5.99 -9.18 -11.93
C ARG A 213 -5.95 -8.81 -13.42
N VAL A 214 -5.46 -7.62 -13.78
CA VAL A 214 -5.31 -7.23 -15.19
C VAL A 214 -4.35 -8.17 -15.92
N TYR A 215 -3.16 -8.45 -15.39
CA TYR A 215 -2.13 -9.22 -16.11
C TYR A 215 -2.10 -10.72 -15.81
N CYS A 216 -2.83 -11.20 -14.80
CA CYS A 216 -2.94 -12.62 -14.44
C CYS A 216 -4.34 -13.20 -14.68
N GLY A 217 -5.38 -12.36 -14.79
CA GLY A 217 -6.77 -12.80 -14.77
C GLY A 217 -7.26 -13.10 -13.35
N ASP A 218 -8.56 -13.40 -13.22
CA ASP A 218 -9.22 -13.68 -11.94
C ASP A 218 -10.48 -14.53 -12.19
N THR A 219 -10.30 -15.70 -12.80
CA THR A 219 -11.40 -16.53 -13.29
C THR A 219 -12.23 -17.17 -12.17
N ASP A 220 -11.66 -17.29 -10.95
CA ASP A 220 -12.36 -17.76 -9.75
C ASP A 220 -12.87 -16.63 -8.84
N GLY A 221 -12.49 -15.38 -9.12
CA GLY A 221 -12.89 -14.20 -8.36
C GLY A 221 -12.11 -13.98 -7.07
N ALA A 222 -11.08 -14.78 -6.79
CA ALA A 222 -10.31 -14.68 -5.55
C ALA A 222 -9.64 -13.32 -5.37
N LEU A 223 -9.11 -12.71 -6.44
CA LEU A 223 -8.48 -11.38 -6.35
C LEU A 223 -9.54 -10.30 -6.14
N GLN A 224 -10.69 -10.39 -6.83
CA GLN A 224 -11.81 -9.48 -6.64
C GLN A 224 -12.35 -9.56 -5.21
N ASP A 225 -12.48 -10.75 -4.64
CA ASP A 225 -12.94 -10.94 -3.26
C ASP A 225 -11.99 -10.25 -2.25
N ILE A 226 -10.67 -10.33 -2.47
CA ILE A 226 -9.69 -9.62 -1.64
C ILE A 226 -9.84 -8.11 -1.81
N ILE A 227 -9.93 -7.60 -3.05
CA ILE A 227 -10.11 -6.16 -3.33
C ILE A 227 -11.38 -5.63 -2.66
N ASP A 228 -12.48 -6.37 -2.76
CA ASP A 228 -13.76 -5.99 -2.15
C ASP A 228 -13.68 -6.00 -0.61
N SER A 229 -12.86 -6.88 -0.04
CA SER A 229 -12.62 -6.96 1.41
C SER A 229 -11.80 -5.79 1.98
N LEU A 230 -10.96 -5.17 1.16
CA LEU A 230 -10.18 -3.98 1.54
C LEU A 230 -11.07 -2.72 1.66
N ALA A 231 -12.28 -2.76 1.10
CA ALA A 231 -13.29 -1.72 1.18
C ALA A 231 -12.72 -0.31 0.88
N ASP A 232 -12.97 0.67 1.76
CA ASP A 232 -12.53 2.06 1.63
C ASP A 232 -11.13 2.29 2.23
N CYS A 233 -10.38 1.24 2.57
CA CYS A 233 -9.05 1.33 3.18
C CYS A 233 -9.00 2.22 4.43
N GLN A 234 -9.95 2.02 5.34
CA GLN A 234 -10.01 2.69 6.64
C GLN A 234 -9.72 1.68 7.75
N ILE A 235 -9.05 2.13 8.83
CA ILE A 235 -8.91 1.30 10.02
C ILE A 235 -10.30 1.00 10.60
N SER A 236 -10.43 -0.14 11.26
CA SER A 236 -11.70 -0.50 11.89
C SER A 236 -11.96 0.35 13.13
N CYS A 237 -13.22 0.45 13.53
CA CYS A 237 -13.58 1.06 14.81
C CYS A 237 -12.92 0.35 16.01
N GLU A 238 -12.65 -0.96 15.90
CA GLU A 238 -11.91 -1.71 16.92
C GLU A 238 -10.47 -1.20 17.08
N ILE A 239 -9.77 -0.94 15.96
CA ILE A 239 -8.41 -0.38 15.97
C ILE A 239 -8.42 1.05 16.52
N ALA A 240 -9.35 1.90 16.05
CA ALA A 240 -9.46 3.27 16.56
C ALA A 240 -9.71 3.31 18.08
N THR A 241 -10.57 2.40 18.57
CA THR A 241 -10.82 2.25 20.01
C THR A 241 -9.58 1.75 20.77
N ALA A 242 -8.80 0.85 20.18
CA ALA A 242 -7.55 0.37 20.77
C ALA A 242 -6.50 1.49 20.90
N ASN A 243 -6.35 2.33 19.86
CA ASN A 243 -5.49 3.52 19.92
C ASN A 243 -5.89 4.46 21.08
N VAL A 244 -7.19 4.70 21.27
CA VAL A 244 -7.72 5.51 22.38
C VAL A 244 -7.40 4.90 23.75
N VAL A 245 -7.55 3.58 23.90
CA VAL A 245 -7.23 2.89 25.15
C VAL A 245 -5.75 3.02 25.48
N GLU A 246 -4.87 2.83 24.50
CA GLU A 246 -3.43 2.98 24.68
C GLU A 246 -3.06 4.44 25.03
N ALA A 247 -3.59 5.41 24.27
CA ALA A 247 -3.34 6.82 24.54
C ALA A 247 -3.83 7.26 25.92
N ASN A 248 -4.99 6.78 26.35
CA ASN A 248 -5.50 7.03 27.71
C ASN A 248 -4.56 6.44 28.77
N SER A 249 -4.04 5.23 28.54
CA SER A 249 -3.08 4.62 29.46
C SER A 249 -1.86 5.52 29.65
N GLN A 250 -1.31 6.03 28.56
CA GLN A 250 -0.14 6.93 28.59
C GLN A 250 -0.46 8.28 29.22
N TYR A 251 -1.61 8.86 28.88
CA TYR A 251 -2.10 10.12 29.46
C TYR A 251 -2.25 10.02 30.99
N THR A 252 -2.87 8.95 31.49
CA THR A 252 -3.08 8.78 32.95
C THR A 252 -1.80 8.52 33.75
N THR A 253 -0.69 8.18 33.08
CA THR A 253 0.63 7.97 33.70
C THR A 253 1.62 9.02 33.25
N ALA A 254 1.15 10.12 32.65
CA ALA A 254 2.01 11.21 32.26
C ALA A 254 2.67 11.84 33.48
N THR A 255 3.78 12.50 33.22
CA THR A 255 4.52 13.32 34.19
C THR A 255 4.45 14.77 33.74
N ILE A 256 4.82 15.72 34.61
CA ILE A 256 4.89 17.15 34.29
C ILE A 256 5.67 17.39 32.98
N GLY A 257 6.74 16.62 32.75
CA GLY A 257 7.56 16.72 31.55
C GLY A 257 6.92 16.29 30.23
N ASN A 258 5.86 15.46 30.24
CA ASN A 258 5.27 14.89 29.01
C ASN A 258 3.75 14.99 28.93
N TYR A 259 3.08 15.55 29.94
CA TYR A 259 1.62 15.65 30.01
C TYR A 259 0.99 16.31 28.79
N ASN A 260 1.48 17.48 28.39
CA ASN A 260 0.92 18.22 27.24
C ASN A 260 1.01 17.40 25.93
N GLU A 261 2.10 16.63 25.76
CA GLU A 261 2.25 15.72 24.62
C GLU A 261 1.24 14.56 24.68
N LYS A 262 1.12 13.89 25.83
CA LYS A 262 0.22 12.74 26.00
C LYS A 262 -1.26 13.14 25.97
N CYS A 263 -1.59 14.30 26.52
CA CYS A 263 -2.93 14.87 26.48
C CYS A 263 -3.35 15.20 25.03
N ALA A 264 -2.47 15.87 24.27
CA ALA A 264 -2.71 16.14 22.85
C ALA A 264 -2.84 14.85 22.01
N GLN A 265 -2.01 13.84 22.28
CA GLN A 265 -2.10 12.53 21.65
C GLN A 265 -3.43 11.84 21.96
N PHE A 266 -3.90 11.93 23.21
CA PHE A 266 -5.18 11.35 23.61
C PHE A 266 -6.36 12.03 22.91
N ILE A 267 -6.37 13.37 22.85
CA ILE A 267 -7.37 14.13 22.09
C ILE A 267 -7.38 13.73 20.62
N LEU A 268 -6.20 13.59 20.00
CA LEU A 268 -6.08 13.18 18.60
C LEU A 268 -6.79 11.85 18.33
N TYR A 269 -6.56 10.84 19.18
CA TYR A 269 -7.20 9.53 18.99
C TYR A 269 -8.69 9.52 19.34
N LEU A 270 -9.13 10.33 20.31
CA LEU A 270 -10.57 10.52 20.55
C LEU A 270 -11.26 11.13 19.33
N GLN A 271 -10.65 12.15 18.70
CA GLN A 271 -11.16 12.74 17.46
C GLN A 271 -11.20 11.73 16.31
N GLU A 272 -10.14 10.94 16.12
CA GLU A 272 -10.10 9.87 15.12
C GLU A 272 -11.20 8.81 15.38
N GLN A 273 -11.45 8.45 16.65
CA GLN A 273 -12.54 7.55 17.01
C GLN A 273 -13.90 8.13 16.63
N ILE A 274 -14.14 9.44 16.85
CA ILE A 274 -15.38 10.10 16.41
C ILE A 274 -15.53 10.01 14.89
N GLU A 275 -14.47 10.25 14.13
CA GLU A 275 -14.51 10.22 12.66
C GLU A 275 -14.82 8.81 12.12
N ILE A 276 -14.29 7.76 12.76
CA ILE A 276 -14.36 6.38 12.26
C ILE A 276 -15.55 5.60 12.83
N CYS A 277 -15.80 5.72 14.13
CA CYS A 277 -16.89 5.02 14.83
C CYS A 277 -18.18 5.83 14.90
N GLY A 278 -18.09 7.16 14.80
CA GLY A 278 -19.17 8.09 15.11
C GLY A 278 -19.32 8.35 16.61
N ASP A 279 -19.94 9.49 16.95
CA ASP A 279 -20.27 9.89 18.31
C ASP A 279 -21.69 10.47 18.36
N ALA A 280 -22.68 9.59 18.22
CA ALA A 280 -24.07 10.02 18.09
C ALA A 280 -24.67 10.55 19.41
N ASP A 281 -24.12 10.15 20.55
CA ASP A 281 -24.56 10.63 21.87
C ASP A 281 -23.73 11.81 22.40
N GLY A 282 -22.62 12.15 21.73
CA GLY A 282 -21.75 13.28 22.07
C GLY A 282 -20.86 12.99 23.28
N SER A 283 -20.75 11.73 23.70
CA SER A 283 -20.02 11.36 24.91
C SER A 283 -18.51 11.55 24.73
N ILE A 284 -17.99 11.25 23.54
CA ILE A 284 -16.56 11.41 23.23
C ILE A 284 -16.22 12.89 23.07
N GLN A 285 -17.08 13.67 22.39
CA GLN A 285 -16.88 15.11 22.28
C GLN A 285 -16.90 15.79 23.65
N LEU A 286 -17.82 15.40 24.54
CA LEU A 286 -17.85 15.93 25.90
C LEU A 286 -16.59 15.57 26.70
N GLN A 287 -16.01 14.40 26.44
CA GLN A 287 -14.73 14.03 27.05
C GLN A 287 -13.60 14.94 26.56
N ILE A 288 -13.52 15.21 25.25
CA ILE A 288 -12.55 16.14 24.68
C ILE A 288 -12.73 17.55 25.26
N ASP A 289 -13.96 18.03 25.34
CA ASP A 289 -14.26 19.40 25.82
C ASP A 289 -13.90 19.59 27.31
N ASN A 290 -13.79 18.51 28.09
CA ASN A 290 -13.42 18.54 29.51
C ASN A 290 -11.94 18.23 29.76
N LEU A 291 -11.17 17.86 28.73
CA LEU A 291 -9.74 17.64 28.88
C LEU A 291 -9.04 19.00 28.91
N ASP A 292 -8.29 19.24 29.98
CA ASP A 292 -7.36 20.35 30.07
C ASP A 292 -5.96 19.85 29.70
N CYS A 293 -5.36 20.48 28.69
CA CYS A 293 -3.98 20.24 28.28
C CYS A 293 -3.18 21.56 28.32
N GLY A 294 -3.66 22.52 29.11
CA GLY A 294 -3.10 23.85 29.28
C GLY A 294 -1.86 23.90 30.17
N ASP A 295 -1.25 25.06 30.13
CA ASP A 295 -0.13 25.57 30.92
C ASP A 295 -0.28 27.09 30.75
N ALA A 296 -1.05 27.70 31.65
CA ALA A 296 -1.68 29.00 31.40
C ALA A 296 -0.73 30.20 31.57
N ASP A 297 0.23 30.13 32.49
CA ASP A 297 1.35 31.07 32.64
C ASP A 297 2.57 30.70 31.75
N GLY A 298 2.70 29.44 31.34
CA GLY A 298 3.81 28.96 30.52
C GLY A 298 5.08 28.67 31.30
N ASP A 299 4.99 28.36 32.59
CA ASP A 299 6.12 28.00 33.45
C ASP A 299 6.55 26.53 33.33
N GLY A 300 5.80 25.72 32.58
CA GLY A 300 6.16 24.33 32.30
C GLY A 300 5.67 23.33 33.33
N VAL A 301 4.83 23.74 34.30
CA VAL A 301 3.89 22.90 35.02
C VAL A 301 2.53 23.00 34.31
N PRO A 302 1.92 21.89 33.87
CA PRO A 302 0.57 21.95 33.32
C PRO A 302 -0.47 22.25 34.40
N ASP A 303 -1.51 23.03 34.09
CA ASP A 303 -2.62 23.39 34.99
C ASP A 303 -3.16 22.18 35.79
N ALA A 304 -3.20 21.00 35.17
CA ALA A 304 -3.67 19.76 35.80
C ALA A 304 -2.79 19.23 36.96
N TYR A 305 -1.56 19.73 37.10
CA TYR A 305 -0.63 19.43 38.21
C TYR A 305 -0.62 20.52 39.28
N GLU A 306 -1.39 21.59 39.11
CA GLU A 306 -1.42 22.74 40.02
C GLU A 306 -2.67 22.76 40.89
N ASP A 307 -3.60 21.81 40.68
CA ASP A 307 -4.65 21.44 41.65
C ASP A 307 -4.05 20.59 42.79
N PHE A 308 -3.21 21.22 43.62
CA PHE A 308 -2.44 20.55 44.66
C PHE A 308 -3.33 19.80 45.65
N ASN A 309 -4.48 20.40 46.00
CA ASN A 309 -5.42 19.81 46.93
C ASN A 309 -6.38 18.78 46.28
N SER A 310 -6.32 18.62 44.95
CA SER A 310 -7.09 17.69 44.13
C SER A 310 -8.61 17.84 44.25
N ASN A 311 -9.11 19.08 44.42
CA ASN A 311 -10.54 19.38 44.52
C ASN A 311 -11.18 19.76 43.17
N GLY A 312 -10.36 20.03 42.14
CA GLY A 312 -10.74 20.45 40.80
C GLY A 312 -11.03 21.94 40.63
N ASP A 313 -10.57 22.80 41.55
CA ASP A 313 -10.74 24.25 41.57
C ASP A 313 -9.37 24.95 41.65
N LEU A 314 -8.73 25.14 40.49
CA LEU A 314 -7.40 25.77 40.37
C LEU A 314 -7.31 27.19 40.95
N GLU A 315 -8.44 27.84 41.20
CA GLU A 315 -8.48 29.23 41.67
C GLU A 315 -8.35 29.35 43.20
N ASP A 316 -8.27 28.23 43.93
CA ASP A 316 -8.13 28.20 45.39
C ASP A 316 -6.77 27.75 45.93
N ASP A 317 -5.85 27.37 45.05
CA ASP A 317 -4.45 27.08 45.33
C ASP A 317 -3.59 28.31 45.01
N ASP A 318 -2.99 28.91 46.05
CA ASP A 318 -2.19 30.17 46.04
C ASP A 318 -1.14 30.02 47.16
N THR A 319 0.01 29.45 46.83
CA THR A 319 1.03 29.01 47.80
C THR A 319 1.64 30.19 48.55
N ASP A 320 2.06 31.24 47.85
CA ASP A 320 2.72 32.41 48.44
C ASP A 320 1.73 33.46 49.02
N ASN A 321 0.43 33.31 48.72
CA ASN A 321 -0.68 34.18 49.14
C ASN A 321 -0.60 35.62 48.58
N ASP A 322 -0.04 35.81 47.38
CA ASP A 322 0.00 37.12 46.71
C ASP A 322 -1.33 37.49 46.01
N GLY A 323 -2.21 36.50 45.82
CA GLY A 323 -3.51 36.62 45.19
C GLY A 323 -3.57 36.27 43.70
N ILE A 324 -2.50 35.71 43.14
CA ILE A 324 -2.43 35.01 41.86
C ILE A 324 -2.47 33.51 42.19
N PRO A 325 -3.46 32.75 41.71
CA PRO A 325 -3.45 31.30 41.88
C PRO A 325 -2.28 30.67 41.13
N ASN A 326 -1.75 29.55 41.63
CA ASN A 326 -0.53 28.90 41.12
C ASN A 326 -0.54 28.73 39.59
N TYR A 327 -1.63 28.19 39.02
CA TYR A 327 -1.78 28.02 37.55
C TYR A 327 -1.77 29.30 36.69
N LEU A 328 -1.58 30.47 37.30
CA LEU A 328 -1.40 31.76 36.65
C LEU A 328 -0.19 32.53 37.18
N ASP A 329 0.55 31.95 38.12
CA ASP A 329 1.79 32.45 38.70
C ASP A 329 2.96 31.69 38.06
N ASN A 330 4.15 32.27 38.06
CA ASN A 330 5.33 31.66 37.44
C ASN A 330 6.49 31.52 38.43
N ASP A 331 6.20 31.75 39.72
CA ASP A 331 7.04 31.74 40.92
C ASP A 331 6.08 31.43 42.09
N ASP A 332 5.52 30.22 42.07
CA ASP A 332 4.34 29.80 42.83
C ASP A 332 4.46 29.99 44.35
N ASP A 333 5.63 29.71 44.91
CA ASP A 333 5.93 29.76 46.33
C ASP A 333 6.59 31.10 46.77
N GLY A 334 6.95 31.94 45.77
CA GLY A 334 7.41 33.31 45.93
C GLY A 334 8.81 33.43 46.52
N ASP A 335 9.66 32.42 46.34
CA ASP A 335 11.02 32.40 46.86
C ASP A 335 12.04 33.10 45.95
N GLY A 336 11.62 33.44 44.72
CA GLY A 336 12.39 34.20 43.74
C GLY A 336 13.11 33.36 42.70
N ILE A 337 12.98 32.04 42.72
CA ILE A 337 13.28 31.16 41.59
C ILE A 337 11.99 30.88 40.81
N LEU A 338 12.06 30.86 39.47
CA LEU A 338 10.86 30.59 38.68
C LEU A 338 10.53 29.10 38.71
N THR A 339 9.24 28.77 38.88
CA THR A 339 8.67 27.40 38.88
C THR A 339 9.29 26.49 37.82
N GLN A 340 9.53 27.00 36.60
CA GLN A 340 10.13 26.22 35.51
C GLN A 340 11.50 25.59 35.82
N TYR A 341 12.22 26.11 36.82
CA TYR A 341 13.55 25.66 37.23
C TYR A 341 13.51 24.64 38.38
N GLU A 342 12.40 24.56 39.12
CA GLU A 342 12.16 23.60 40.22
C GLU A 342 11.15 22.51 39.88
N ALA A 343 10.28 22.75 38.90
CA ALA A 343 9.10 21.93 38.61
C ALA A 343 9.39 20.44 38.42
N LYS A 344 10.51 20.07 37.79
CA LYS A 344 10.76 18.68 37.38
C LYS A 344 12.20 18.28 37.15
N ASP A 345 12.48 17.01 37.44
CA ASP A 345 13.72 16.33 37.13
C ASP A 345 13.89 16.02 35.62
N ALA A 346 15.02 15.40 35.25
CA ALA A 346 15.32 15.03 33.88
C ALA A 346 14.39 13.95 33.28
N ASP A 347 13.69 13.18 34.12
CA ASP A 347 12.68 12.20 33.73
C ASP A 347 11.26 12.81 33.71
N GLY A 348 11.13 14.08 34.12
CA GLY A 348 9.90 14.87 34.13
C GLY A 348 9.05 14.69 35.39
N ASN A 349 9.58 14.09 36.46
CA ASN A 349 8.89 13.96 37.75
C ASN A 349 9.10 15.22 38.60
N PRO A 350 8.16 15.59 39.49
CA PRO A 350 8.35 16.69 40.42
C PRO A 350 9.60 16.50 41.30
N ILE A 351 10.26 17.61 41.62
CA ILE A 351 11.39 17.66 42.56
C ILE A 351 10.83 17.92 43.97
N ASP A 352 11.41 17.26 44.96
CA ASP A 352 11.07 17.34 46.40
C ASP A 352 12.41 17.08 47.14
N THR A 353 13.15 18.16 47.38
CA THR A 353 14.55 18.13 47.78
C THR A 353 14.73 17.62 49.21
N ASP A 354 13.87 18.02 50.14
CA ASP A 354 13.93 17.61 51.54
C ASP A 354 13.10 16.33 51.85
N GLY A 355 12.20 15.94 50.95
CA GLY A 355 11.38 14.73 51.05
C GLY A 355 10.21 14.84 52.02
N ASP A 356 9.74 16.05 52.34
CA ASP A 356 8.64 16.28 53.28
C ASP A 356 7.24 16.16 52.65
N GLY A 357 7.18 16.23 51.32
CA GLY A 357 6.00 16.01 50.50
C GLY A 357 5.40 17.28 49.88
N ASP A 358 5.88 18.45 50.26
CA ASP A 358 5.74 19.67 49.46
C ASP A 358 6.87 19.66 48.40
N VAL A 359 6.55 20.03 47.16
CA VAL A 359 7.49 19.96 46.03
C VAL A 359 8.20 21.31 45.91
N ASP A 360 9.44 21.34 45.42
CA ASP A 360 10.30 22.53 45.45
C ASP A 360 9.59 23.80 44.92
N TYR A 361 8.91 23.71 43.76
CA TYR A 361 8.17 24.86 43.22
C TYR A 361 6.94 25.30 44.04
N LEU A 362 6.59 24.59 45.11
CA LEU A 362 5.53 24.92 46.08
C LEU A 362 6.09 25.05 47.51
N ASP A 363 7.41 25.03 47.70
CA ASP A 363 8.08 25.05 49.00
C ASP A 363 9.21 26.09 49.07
N ASN A 364 8.98 27.14 49.87
CA ASN A 364 9.94 28.23 50.01
C ASN A 364 11.13 27.95 50.93
N ASP A 365 11.31 26.71 51.37
CA ASP A 365 12.41 26.20 52.20
C ASP A 365 12.87 24.83 51.66
N ASP A 366 13.20 24.76 50.36
CA ASP A 366 13.49 23.54 49.56
C ASP A 366 14.27 22.41 50.26
N ASP A 367 15.22 22.74 51.13
CA ASP A 367 16.08 21.78 51.81
C ASP A 367 15.67 21.46 53.26
N GLY A 368 14.65 22.14 53.76
CA GLY A 368 14.09 21.99 55.10
C GLY A 368 15.02 22.44 56.23
N ASP A 369 15.98 23.33 55.98
CA ASP A 369 16.95 23.80 56.97
C ASP A 369 16.43 24.94 57.87
N THR A 370 15.25 25.49 57.57
CA THR A 370 14.54 26.62 58.20
C THR A 370 14.97 28.03 57.76
N ILE A 371 15.85 28.15 56.77
CA ILE A 371 16.25 29.38 56.11
C ILE A 371 15.63 29.39 54.72
N LEU A 372 14.51 30.10 54.58
CA LEU A 372 13.82 30.22 53.28
C LEU A 372 14.77 30.47 52.11
N THR A 373 14.58 29.78 50.98
CA THR A 373 15.39 29.80 49.76
C THR A 373 15.78 31.22 49.32
N ILE A 374 14.83 32.17 49.37
CA ILE A 374 15.05 33.59 49.08
C ILE A 374 16.19 34.26 49.90
N ASN A 375 16.52 33.71 51.08
CA ASN A 375 17.55 34.22 51.99
C ASN A 375 18.90 33.50 51.85
N GLU A 376 19.00 32.54 50.93
CA GLU A 376 20.19 31.69 50.74
C GLU A 376 21.01 32.08 49.53
N ASN A 377 20.57 33.11 48.79
CA ASN A 377 21.17 33.59 47.54
C ASN A 377 21.07 32.55 46.40
N ALA A 378 19.90 31.96 46.25
CA ALA A 378 19.54 31.09 45.13
C ALA A 378 19.63 31.83 43.77
N ASP A 379 19.23 33.10 43.71
CA ASP A 379 19.41 33.96 42.52
C ASP A 379 20.08 35.31 42.87
N PRO A 380 21.41 35.40 42.80
CA PRO A 380 22.13 36.64 43.06
C PRO A 380 21.89 37.77 42.05
N ASN A 381 21.41 37.46 40.83
CA ASN A 381 21.28 38.43 39.76
C ASN A 381 19.84 38.95 39.56
N GLY A 382 18.85 38.25 40.11
CA GLY A 382 17.44 38.63 40.15
C GLY A 382 16.72 38.38 38.82
N ASP A 383 17.13 37.39 38.03
CA ASP A 383 16.46 36.97 36.80
C ASP A 383 15.59 35.72 36.92
N GLY A 384 15.47 35.18 38.13
CA GLY A 384 14.67 34.01 38.51
C GLY A 384 15.29 32.67 38.10
N ASN A 385 16.52 32.67 37.58
CA ASN A 385 17.23 31.47 37.18
C ASN A 385 18.34 31.14 38.21
N PRO A 386 18.37 29.93 38.79
CA PRO A 386 19.36 29.57 39.81
C PRO A 386 20.75 29.23 39.25
N ASP A 387 21.00 29.43 37.95
CA ASP A 387 22.30 29.17 37.29
C ASP A 387 23.50 29.87 37.97
N ASP A 388 23.28 30.97 38.68
CA ASP A 388 24.31 31.67 39.46
C ASP A 388 24.16 31.59 40.97
N ALA A 389 23.37 30.62 41.46
CA ALA A 389 23.22 30.30 42.88
C ALA A 389 24.57 30.14 43.59
N VAL A 390 24.61 30.56 44.85
CA VAL A 390 25.82 30.46 45.66
C VAL A 390 26.01 29.02 46.14
N ASP A 391 27.20 28.47 45.91
CA ASP A 391 27.70 27.22 46.50
C ASP A 391 28.93 27.58 47.37
N THR A 392 28.71 27.68 48.68
CA THR A 392 29.71 28.20 49.62
C THR A 392 30.87 27.23 49.83
N ASP A 393 30.63 25.92 49.75
CA ASP A 393 31.64 24.90 50.07
C ASP A 393 32.30 24.25 48.84
N GLY A 394 31.73 24.48 47.66
CA GLY A 394 32.25 24.10 46.35
C GLY A 394 32.07 22.63 46.00
N ASP A 395 31.06 21.96 46.59
CA ASP A 395 30.78 20.55 46.33
C ASP A 395 29.89 20.30 45.11
N GLY A 396 29.29 21.36 44.56
CA GLY A 396 28.44 21.36 43.37
C GLY A 396 26.94 21.33 43.65
N VAL A 397 26.51 21.36 44.92
CA VAL A 397 25.12 21.59 45.33
C VAL A 397 25.01 23.06 45.79
N PRO A 398 24.08 23.85 45.24
CA PRO A 398 23.81 25.20 45.74
C PRO A 398 23.41 25.21 47.22
N ASP A 399 23.72 26.31 47.92
CA ASP A 399 23.44 26.46 49.35
C ASP A 399 21.94 26.26 49.65
N TYR A 400 21.03 26.70 48.76
CA TYR A 400 19.58 26.60 48.94
C TYR A 400 18.97 25.20 48.80
N LEU A 401 19.78 24.21 48.41
CA LEU A 401 19.39 22.80 48.31
C LEU A 401 20.16 21.93 49.32
N GLN A 402 20.64 22.52 50.44
CA GLN A 402 21.58 21.87 51.35
C GLN A 402 21.50 22.26 52.85
N ALA A 403 20.78 21.41 53.61
CA ALA A 403 20.53 21.56 55.06
C ALA A 403 21.67 21.35 56.06
#